data_AF-A0A965JW08-F1
#
_entry.id   AF-A0A965JW08-F1
#
_cell.length_a   1.000
_cell.length_b   1.000
_cell.length_c   1.000
_cell.angle_alpha   90.00
_cell.angle_beta   90.00
_cell.angle_gamma   90.00
#
_symmetry.space_group_name_H-M   'P 1'
#
loop_
_entity.id
_entity.type
_entity.pdbx_description
1 polymer ?
#
loop_
_entity_poly.entity_id
_entity_poly.type
_entity_poly.pdbx_seq_one_letter_code
_entity_poly.pdbx_strand_id
1 'polypeptide(L)'
;PVRVVCANTLNLALSSLKGKKGIKQSFKIRHTATASGKVQQAREALGLANAYMDEFDKLAQQMIETEITKAKFDELLALAYPAPEKDAKGSFKKYNDKIDQLQAIYVGQYNNTITGTAWGAFNAMTERLDWYRSGRGDSNESILASASGFDPVTTAEKNRLLQLVLANA
;
A
#
# COMPACT_ATOMS: atom_id res chain seq x y z
N PRO A 1 21.02 -1.53 -6.82
CA PRO A 1 20.11 -1.04 -5.75
C PRO A 1 18.73 -0.73 -6.34
N VAL A 2 17.76 -1.60 -6.10
CA VAL A 2 16.38 -1.40 -6.55
C VAL A 2 15.78 -0.30 -5.67
N ARG A 3 15.38 0.82 -6.28
CA ARG A 3 14.69 1.90 -5.58
C ARG A 3 13.29 1.41 -5.23
N VAL A 4 12.93 1.50 -3.95
CA VAL A 4 11.55 1.28 -3.49
C VAL A 4 10.66 2.27 -4.24
N VAL A 5 9.83 1.76 -5.15
CA VAL A 5 9.10 2.57 -6.13
C VAL A 5 7.92 3.32 -5.48
N CYS A 6 7.50 2.93 -4.28
CA CYS A 6 6.55 3.69 -3.49
C CYS A 6 6.87 3.61 -1.98
N ALA A 7 6.80 4.75 -1.30
CA ALA A 7 6.95 4.83 0.17
C ALA A 7 5.74 4.22 0.93
N ASN A 8 4.71 3.79 0.19
CA ASN A 8 3.57 3.06 0.71
C ASN A 8 3.92 1.65 1.15
N THR A 9 4.82 1.02 0.41
CA THR A 9 5.39 -0.28 0.76
C THR A 9 6.28 -0.18 1.98
N LEU A 10 6.92 0.97 2.25
CA LEU A 10 7.71 1.21 3.45
C LEU A 10 6.82 1.29 4.70
N ASN A 11 5.68 1.96 4.63
CA ASN A 11 4.79 2.05 5.78
C ASN A 11 3.97 0.77 6.06
N LEU A 12 3.81 -0.07 5.04
CA LEU A 12 2.96 -1.24 5.06
C LEU A 12 3.35 -2.23 6.14
N ALA A 13 4.56 -2.75 6.09
CA ALA A 13 5.01 -3.69 7.10
C ALA A 13 5.54 -2.98 8.37
N LEU A 14 5.77 -1.67 8.30
CA LEU A 14 6.06 -0.85 9.48
C LEU A 14 4.86 -0.87 10.45
N SER A 15 3.64 -1.11 9.95
CA SER A 15 2.41 -1.29 10.72
C SER A 15 2.06 -2.74 11.12
N SER A 16 2.63 -3.76 10.43
CA SER A 16 2.27 -5.17 10.61
C SER A 16 2.89 -5.78 11.88
N LEU A 17 3.96 -5.17 12.40
CA LEU A 17 4.60 -5.54 13.65
C LEU A 17 3.96 -4.77 14.82
N LYS A 18 2.96 -5.36 15.49
CA LYS A 18 2.41 -4.85 16.77
C LYS A 18 3.02 -5.58 17.97
N GLY A 19 3.29 -4.84 19.05
CA GLY A 19 3.81 -5.36 20.33
C GLY A 19 5.28 -5.02 20.60
N LYS A 20 5.97 -5.77 21.47
CA LYS A 20 7.40 -5.56 21.83
C LYS A 20 8.38 -5.71 20.64
N LYS A 21 7.90 -6.22 19.49
CA LYS A 21 8.63 -6.35 18.22
C LYS A 21 8.25 -5.29 17.17
N GLY A 22 7.41 -4.32 17.52
CA GLY A 22 6.99 -3.25 16.63
C GLY A 22 8.13 -2.29 16.30
N ILE A 23 8.39 -2.08 15.01
CA ILE A 23 9.39 -1.12 14.54
C ILE A 23 8.89 0.29 14.86
N LYS A 24 9.70 1.07 15.57
CA LYS A 24 9.38 2.47 15.90
C LYS A 24 9.36 3.30 14.60
N GLN A 25 8.15 3.71 14.21
CA GLN A 25 7.85 4.54 13.04
C GLN A 25 8.44 5.96 13.08
N SER A 26 8.80 6.42 14.27
CA SER A 26 9.36 7.76 14.46
C SER A 26 10.61 7.67 15.32
N PHE A 27 11.72 8.14 14.76
CA PHE A 27 12.97 8.32 15.47
C PHE A 27 13.08 9.79 15.89
N LYS A 28 12.98 10.05 17.19
CA LYS A 28 13.17 11.40 17.75
C LYS A 28 14.62 11.53 18.21
N ILE A 29 15.41 12.28 17.44
CA ILE A 29 16.78 12.60 17.79
C ILE A 29 16.80 13.91 18.57
N ARG A 30 17.25 13.91 19.82
CA ARG A 30 17.46 15.17 20.56
C ARG A 30 18.53 16.00 19.83
N HIS A 31 18.23 17.28 19.59
CA HIS A 31 19.18 18.19 18.93
C HIS A 31 20.54 18.24 19.64
N THR A 32 20.55 18.08 20.96
CA THR A 32 21.73 18.09 21.84
C THR A 32 22.57 16.81 21.82
N ALA A 33 22.20 15.78 21.06
CA ALA A 33 22.97 14.53 20.99
C ALA A 33 24.28 14.73 20.20
N THR A 34 25.36 14.06 20.64
CA THR A 34 26.66 14.05 19.97
C THR A 34 26.56 13.40 18.59
N ALA A 35 27.41 13.83 17.65
CA ALA A 35 27.39 13.33 16.27
C ALA A 35 27.50 11.78 16.19
N SER A 36 28.35 11.18 17.03
CA SER A 36 28.49 9.73 17.13
C SER A 36 27.18 9.03 17.57
N GLY A 37 26.48 9.59 18.55
CA GLY A 37 25.17 9.07 19.00
C GLY A 37 24.08 9.18 17.93
N LYS A 38 24.10 10.25 17.12
CA LYS A 38 23.18 10.41 15.97
C LYS A 38 23.46 9.39 14.86
N VAL A 39 24.73 9.12 14.58
CA VAL A 39 25.15 8.12 13.58
C VAL A 39 24.75 6.70 14.01
N GLN A 40 24.88 6.37 15.30
CA GLN A 40 24.49 5.06 15.81
C GLN A 40 22.96 4.85 15.71
N GLN A 41 22.16 5.84 16.10
CA GLN A 41 20.69 5.78 15.98
C GLN A 41 20.23 5.70 14.52
N ALA A 42 20.89 6.42 13.60
CA ALA A 42 20.63 6.30 12.17
C ALA A 42 20.97 4.89 11.65
N ARG A 43 22.08 4.30 12.11
CA ARG A 43 22.47 2.92 11.76
C ARG A 43 21.47 1.89 12.25
N GLU A 44 20.95 2.05 13.46
CA GLU A 44 19.89 1.18 14.01
C GLU A 44 18.58 1.31 13.22
N ALA A 45 18.17 2.53 12.88
CA ALA A 45 16.98 2.76 12.06
C ALA A 45 17.14 2.13 10.66
N LEU A 46 18.31 2.27 10.03
CA LEU A 46 18.62 1.63 8.74
C LEU A 46 18.69 0.11 8.85
N GLY A 47 19.25 -0.43 9.94
CA GLY A 47 19.29 -1.87 10.19
C GLY A 47 17.89 -2.48 10.31
N LEU A 48 16.98 -1.79 11.02
CA LEU A 48 15.57 -2.17 11.10
C LEU A 48 14.88 -2.09 9.73
N ALA A 49 15.23 -1.08 8.92
CA ALA A 49 14.72 -0.96 7.55
C ALA A 49 15.23 -2.07 6.60
N ASN A 50 16.42 -2.63 6.82
CA ASN A 50 16.91 -3.75 6.02
C ASN A 50 16.18 -5.06 6.36
N ALA A 51 16.10 -5.41 7.65
CA ALA A 51 15.37 -6.60 8.10
C ALA A 51 13.89 -6.55 7.66
N TYR A 52 13.35 -5.35 7.63
CA TYR A 52 12.04 -5.05 7.09
C TYR A 52 11.90 -5.36 5.59
N MET A 53 12.82 -4.89 4.76
CA MET A 53 12.80 -5.15 3.33
C MET A 53 12.94 -6.65 3.04
N ASP A 54 13.75 -7.37 3.83
CA ASP A 54 13.91 -8.82 3.69
C ASP A 54 12.61 -9.59 3.97
N GLU A 55 11.84 -9.19 4.99
CA GLU A 55 10.52 -9.80 5.27
C GLU A 55 9.50 -9.44 4.20
N PHE A 56 9.54 -8.19 3.72
CA PHE A 56 8.67 -7.73 2.66
C PHE A 56 8.95 -8.47 1.33
N ASP A 57 10.21 -8.68 0.96
CA ASP A 57 10.59 -9.39 -0.25
C ASP A 57 10.06 -10.82 -0.26
N LYS A 58 10.13 -11.53 0.89
CA LYS A 58 9.54 -12.87 1.03
C LYS A 58 8.03 -12.87 0.81
N LEU A 59 7.35 -11.87 1.36
CA LEU A 59 5.90 -11.73 1.22
C LEU A 59 5.50 -11.39 -0.22
N ALA A 60 6.25 -10.51 -0.87
CA ALA A 60 6.05 -10.17 -2.27
C ALA A 60 6.25 -11.41 -3.17
N GLN A 61 7.31 -12.19 -2.95
CA GLN A 61 7.54 -13.45 -3.66
C GLN A 61 6.39 -14.44 -3.49
N GLN A 62 5.92 -14.65 -2.25
CA GLN A 62 4.77 -15.52 -1.97
C GLN A 62 3.52 -15.06 -2.74
N MET A 63 3.25 -13.76 -2.80
CA MET A 63 2.10 -13.21 -3.51
C MET A 63 2.24 -13.27 -5.03
N ILE A 64 3.46 -13.24 -5.56
CA ILE A 64 3.73 -13.42 -6.99
C ILE A 64 3.49 -14.89 -7.38
N GLU A 65 3.88 -15.84 -6.53
CA GLU A 65 3.66 -17.27 -6.75
C GLU A 65 2.18 -17.68 -6.59
N THR A 66 1.39 -16.88 -5.87
CA THR A 66 -0.04 -17.15 -5.68
C THR A 66 -0.85 -16.65 -6.88
N GLU A 67 -1.28 -17.58 -7.72
CA GLU A 67 -2.15 -17.30 -8.87
C GLU A 67 -3.59 -17.00 -8.43
N ILE A 68 -4.19 -15.97 -9.02
CA ILE A 68 -5.59 -15.60 -8.82
C ILE A 68 -6.29 -15.48 -10.18
N THR A 69 -7.55 -15.89 -10.22
CA THR A 69 -8.40 -15.69 -11.39
C THR A 69 -9.00 -14.28 -11.39
N LYS A 70 -9.46 -13.82 -12.56
CA LYS A 70 -10.21 -12.56 -12.64
C LYS A 70 -11.45 -12.56 -11.74
N ALA A 71 -12.18 -13.67 -11.69
CA ALA A 71 -13.34 -13.82 -10.80
C ALA A 71 -12.93 -13.64 -9.32
N LYS A 72 -11.79 -14.18 -8.93
CA LYS A 72 -11.24 -13.99 -7.58
C LYS A 72 -10.88 -12.52 -7.32
N PHE A 73 -10.31 -11.84 -8.31
CA PHE A 73 -10.07 -10.41 -8.20
C PHE A 73 -11.37 -9.60 -8.02
N ASP A 74 -12.42 -9.92 -8.76
CA ASP A 74 -13.72 -9.25 -8.61
C ASP A 74 -14.34 -9.52 -7.22
N GLU A 75 -14.19 -10.72 -6.66
CA GLU A 75 -14.56 -11.02 -5.27
C GLU A 75 -13.76 -10.19 -4.26
N LEU A 76 -12.44 -10.09 -4.43
CA LEU A 76 -11.57 -9.26 -3.59
C LEU A 76 -12.01 -7.79 -3.63
N LEU A 77 -12.38 -7.29 -4.81
CA LEU A 77 -12.90 -5.92 -4.96
C LEU A 77 -14.24 -5.73 -4.24
N ALA A 78 -15.15 -6.69 -4.30
CA ALA A 78 -16.43 -6.63 -3.60
C ALA A 78 -16.26 -6.67 -2.07
N LEU A 79 -15.30 -7.45 -1.56
CA LEU A 79 -14.94 -7.49 -0.14
C LEU A 79 -14.24 -6.20 0.31
N ALA A 80 -13.37 -5.65 -0.54
CA ALA A 80 -12.64 -4.41 -0.25
C ALA A 80 -13.58 -3.20 -0.26
N TYR A 81 -14.46 -3.11 -1.26
CA TYR A 81 -15.35 -1.99 -1.49
C TYR A 81 -16.78 -2.51 -1.63
N PRO A 82 -17.57 -2.55 -0.54
CA PRO A 82 -18.96 -2.96 -0.64
C PRO A 82 -19.78 -1.94 -1.45
N ALA A 83 -20.67 -2.44 -2.29
CA ALA A 83 -21.58 -1.62 -3.07
C ALA A 83 -22.54 -0.84 -2.14
N PRO A 84 -22.92 0.40 -2.48
CA PRO A 84 -23.85 1.17 -1.67
C PRO A 84 -25.26 0.54 -1.71
N GLU A 85 -25.98 0.56 -0.59
CA GLU A 85 -27.34 -0.04 -0.53
C GLU A 85 -28.41 0.82 -1.22
N LYS A 86 -28.17 2.13 -1.32
CA LYS A 86 -29.07 3.11 -1.95
C LYS A 86 -28.28 4.09 -2.80
N ASP A 87 -28.87 4.51 -3.92
CA ASP A 87 -28.28 5.59 -4.71
C ASP A 87 -28.47 6.93 -4.00
N ALA A 88 -27.40 7.46 -3.44
CA ALA A 88 -27.39 8.75 -2.79
C ALA A 88 -26.33 9.62 -3.47
N LYS A 89 -26.78 10.67 -4.16
CA LYS A 89 -25.92 11.64 -4.87
C LYS A 89 -24.97 10.97 -5.88
N GLY A 90 -25.48 9.97 -6.62
CA GLY A 90 -24.73 9.22 -7.63
C GLY A 90 -23.71 8.26 -7.03
N SER A 91 -24.03 7.64 -5.89
CA SER A 91 -23.15 6.70 -5.21
C SER A 91 -22.91 5.44 -6.05
N PHE A 92 -23.92 4.97 -6.80
CA PHE A 92 -23.75 3.85 -7.73
C PHE A 92 -22.78 4.17 -8.86
N LYS A 93 -22.93 5.34 -9.49
CA LYS A 93 -22.03 5.77 -10.56
C LYS A 93 -20.58 5.83 -10.06
N LYS A 94 -20.34 6.50 -8.93
CA LYS A 94 -19.00 6.61 -8.32
C LYS A 94 -18.42 5.26 -7.92
N TYR A 95 -19.27 4.32 -7.51
CA TYR A 95 -18.86 2.96 -7.19
C TYR A 95 -18.43 2.23 -8.47
N ASN A 96 -19.28 2.22 -9.50
CA ASN A 96 -18.97 1.58 -10.78
C ASN A 96 -17.71 2.18 -11.42
N ASP A 97 -17.60 3.52 -11.49
CA ASP A 97 -16.42 4.21 -12.02
C ASP A 97 -15.12 3.76 -11.30
N LYS A 98 -15.20 3.51 -9.98
CA LYS A 98 -14.06 3.01 -9.20
C LYS A 98 -13.72 1.56 -9.56
N ILE A 99 -14.71 0.69 -9.67
CA ILE A 99 -14.51 -0.72 -10.02
C ILE A 99 -13.95 -0.83 -11.43
N ASP A 100 -14.51 -0.09 -12.39
CA ASP A 100 -14.04 -0.03 -13.78
C ASP A 100 -12.58 0.45 -13.85
N GLN A 101 -12.24 1.48 -13.07
CA GLN A 101 -10.86 1.97 -12.98
C GLN A 101 -9.91 0.92 -12.40
N LEU A 102 -10.31 0.20 -11.35
CA LEU A 102 -9.50 -0.88 -10.77
C LEU A 102 -9.30 -2.05 -11.74
N GLN A 103 -10.34 -2.42 -12.47
CA GLN A 103 -10.25 -3.43 -13.52
C GLN A 103 -9.32 -2.99 -14.66
N ALA A 104 -9.42 -1.73 -15.09
CA ALA A 104 -8.54 -1.17 -16.12
C ALA A 104 -7.06 -1.16 -15.69
N ILE A 105 -6.77 -0.84 -14.43
CA ILE A 105 -5.41 -0.89 -13.88
C ILE A 105 -4.91 -2.34 -13.79
N TYR A 106 -5.77 -3.28 -13.36
CA TYR A 106 -5.39 -4.69 -13.21
C TYR A 106 -4.97 -5.36 -14.52
N VAL A 107 -5.65 -5.04 -15.62
CA VAL A 107 -5.31 -5.53 -16.97
C VAL A 107 -4.41 -4.54 -17.75
N GLY A 108 -3.95 -3.47 -17.11
CA GLY A 108 -3.20 -2.40 -17.72
C GLY A 108 -1.80 -2.82 -18.16
N GLN A 109 -1.20 -2.03 -19.06
CA GLN A 109 0.11 -2.30 -19.65
C GLN A 109 1.23 -2.47 -18.60
N TYR A 110 1.14 -1.80 -17.46
CA TYR A 110 2.17 -1.82 -16.42
C TYR A 110 2.01 -2.96 -15.40
N ASN A 111 0.88 -3.67 -15.44
CA ASN A 111 0.58 -4.78 -14.55
C ASN A 111 0.70 -6.15 -15.26
N ASN A 112 0.85 -6.14 -16.59
CA ASN A 112 0.81 -7.31 -17.47
C ASN A 112 1.71 -8.50 -17.08
N THR A 113 2.85 -8.26 -16.42
CA THR A 113 3.77 -9.30 -15.96
C THR A 113 3.36 -9.96 -14.64
N ILE A 114 2.45 -9.33 -13.89
CA ILE A 114 1.97 -9.79 -12.59
C ILE A 114 0.44 -9.90 -12.54
N THR A 115 -0.27 -9.56 -13.64
CA THR A 115 -1.70 -9.82 -13.82
C THR A 115 -1.94 -11.33 -13.68
N GLY A 116 -2.97 -11.71 -12.92
CA GLY A 116 -3.23 -13.10 -12.56
C GLY A 116 -2.52 -13.57 -11.28
N THR A 117 -1.86 -12.69 -10.54
CA THR A 117 -1.26 -13.01 -9.23
C THR A 117 -1.84 -12.16 -8.10
N ALA A 118 -1.78 -12.66 -6.87
CA ALA A 118 -2.18 -11.91 -5.67
C ALA A 118 -1.41 -10.59 -5.57
N TRP A 119 -0.15 -10.61 -5.99
CA TRP A 119 0.69 -9.41 -6.09
C TRP A 119 0.13 -8.40 -7.09
N GLY A 120 -0.29 -8.82 -8.28
CA GLY A 120 -0.93 -7.94 -9.27
C GLY A 120 -2.24 -7.32 -8.78
N ALA A 121 -3.06 -8.09 -8.06
CA ALA A 121 -4.29 -7.56 -7.46
C ALA A 121 -4.01 -6.50 -6.40
N PHE A 122 -3.06 -6.77 -5.51
CA PHE A 122 -2.65 -5.80 -4.49
C PHE A 122 -2.13 -4.50 -5.13
N ASN A 123 -1.24 -4.62 -6.12
CA ASN A 123 -0.69 -3.45 -6.82
C ASN A 123 -1.77 -2.63 -7.53
N ALA A 124 -2.73 -3.27 -8.19
CA ALA A 124 -3.84 -2.55 -8.83
C ALA A 124 -4.66 -1.72 -7.83
N MET A 125 -4.93 -2.30 -6.65
CA MET A 125 -5.69 -1.59 -5.61
C MET A 125 -4.89 -0.44 -4.99
N THR A 126 -3.58 -0.61 -4.77
CA THR A 126 -2.73 0.46 -4.23
C THR A 126 -2.47 1.57 -5.23
N GLU A 127 -2.28 1.25 -6.51
CA GLU A 127 -2.04 2.24 -7.57
C GLU A 127 -3.21 3.20 -7.71
N ARG A 128 -4.44 2.69 -7.60
CA ARG A 128 -5.66 3.51 -7.56
C ARG A 128 -5.66 4.49 -6.38
N LEU A 129 -5.13 4.09 -5.23
CA LEU A 129 -4.99 4.98 -4.07
C LEU A 129 -3.88 6.03 -4.24
N ASP A 130 -2.86 5.74 -5.04
CA ASP A 130 -1.69 6.59 -5.21
C ASP A 130 -1.89 7.67 -6.26
N TRP A 131 -2.46 7.30 -7.40
CA TRP A 131 -2.46 8.15 -8.59
C TRP A 131 -3.85 8.60 -9.03
N TYR A 132 -4.88 7.86 -8.61
CA TYR A 132 -6.23 8.02 -9.14
C TYR A 132 -7.23 8.55 -8.10
N ARG A 133 -6.75 9.06 -6.96
CA ARG A 133 -7.57 9.83 -6.02
C ARG A 133 -7.64 11.28 -6.48
N SER A 134 -8.82 11.87 -6.37
CA SER A 134 -9.01 13.30 -6.60
C SER A 134 -8.65 14.08 -5.34
N GLY A 135 -7.78 15.09 -5.48
CA GLY A 135 -7.48 16.06 -4.43
C GLY A 135 -8.67 16.97 -4.18
N ARG A 136 -8.69 17.65 -3.03
CA ARG A 136 -9.71 18.66 -2.74
C ARG A 136 -9.17 20.02 -3.17
N GLY A 137 -9.79 20.63 -4.18
CA GLY A 137 -9.31 21.90 -4.76
C GLY A 137 -8.23 21.69 -5.82
N ASP A 138 -7.46 22.73 -6.11
CA ASP A 138 -6.46 22.75 -7.19
C ASP A 138 -5.07 22.23 -6.77
N SER A 139 -4.95 21.68 -5.55
CA SER A 139 -3.66 21.20 -5.02
C SER A 139 -3.55 19.68 -5.00
N ASN A 140 -2.55 19.16 -5.72
CA ASN A 140 -2.19 17.73 -5.73
C ASN A 140 -1.23 17.34 -4.60
N GLU A 141 -0.82 18.29 -3.76
CA GLU A 141 0.12 18.06 -2.66
C GLU A 141 -0.36 16.95 -1.71
N SER A 142 -1.65 16.94 -1.38
CA SER A 142 -2.25 15.91 -0.52
C SER A 142 -2.19 14.51 -1.13
N ILE A 143 -2.29 14.39 -2.45
CA ILE A 143 -2.18 13.13 -3.18
C ILE A 143 -0.72 12.68 -3.19
N LEU A 144 0.21 13.58 -3.49
CA LEU A 144 1.64 13.28 -3.52
C LEU A 144 2.17 12.88 -2.14
N ALA A 145 1.72 13.57 -1.09
CA ALA A 145 2.04 13.19 0.29
C ALA A 145 1.49 11.79 0.63
N SER A 146 0.28 11.47 0.16
CA SER A 146 -0.33 10.15 0.34
C SER A 146 0.41 9.05 -0.41
N ALA A 147 0.76 9.27 -1.68
CA ALA A 147 1.55 8.36 -2.49
C ALA A 147 2.97 8.17 -1.96
N SER A 148 3.50 9.18 -1.25
CA SER A 148 4.80 9.14 -0.59
C SER A 148 4.75 8.56 0.83
N GLY A 149 3.64 7.96 1.26
CA GLY A 149 3.55 7.37 2.60
C GLY A 149 3.59 8.40 3.74
N PHE A 150 3.29 9.67 3.50
CA PHE A 150 3.20 10.67 4.58
C PHE A 150 1.77 10.85 5.10
N ASP A 151 0.78 10.21 4.47
CA ASP A 151 -0.59 10.16 4.99
C ASP A 151 -0.87 8.83 5.73
N PRO A 152 -1.13 8.87 7.05
CA PRO A 152 -1.42 7.68 7.84
C PRO A 152 -2.74 7.01 7.46
N VAL A 153 -3.72 7.75 6.91
CA VAL A 153 -5.03 7.18 6.56
C VAL A 153 -4.93 6.27 5.34
N THR A 154 -4.31 6.75 4.27
CA THR A 154 -4.06 5.94 3.07
C THR A 154 -3.12 4.79 3.33
N THR A 155 -2.10 5.01 4.16
CA THR A 155 -1.24 3.94 4.65
C THR A 155 -2.07 2.84 5.32
N ALA A 156 -2.95 3.18 6.27
CA ALA A 156 -3.79 2.20 6.95
C ALA A 156 -4.72 1.44 5.97
N GLU A 157 -5.27 2.12 4.97
CA GLU A 157 -6.11 1.46 3.96
C GLU A 157 -5.30 0.45 3.13
N LYS A 158 -4.07 0.78 2.73
CA LYS A 158 -3.19 -0.16 2.00
C LYS A 158 -2.87 -1.39 2.85
N ASN A 159 -2.71 -1.22 4.15
CA ASN A 159 -2.45 -2.33 5.08
C ASN A 159 -3.67 -3.24 5.21
N ARG A 160 -4.86 -2.64 5.26
CA ARG A 160 -6.12 -3.37 5.24
C ARG A 160 -6.31 -4.15 3.92
N LEU A 161 -5.96 -3.55 2.79
CA LEU A 161 -6.00 -4.22 1.48
C LEU A 161 -4.98 -5.37 1.39
N LEU A 162 -3.76 -5.19 1.90
CA LEU A 162 -2.77 -6.27 1.94
C LEU A 162 -3.30 -7.46 2.74
N GLN A 163 -3.82 -7.23 3.95
CA GLN A 163 -4.37 -8.30 4.78
C GLN A 163 -5.55 -8.99 4.11
N LEU A 164 -6.40 -8.22 3.43
CA LEU A 164 -7.54 -8.76 2.68
C LEU A 164 -7.07 -9.68 1.55
N VAL A 165 -6.07 -9.26 0.77
CA VAL A 165 -5.49 -10.10 -0.30
C VAL A 165 -4.83 -11.34 0.29
N LEU A 166 -3.97 -11.21 1.30
CA LEU A 166 -3.30 -12.37 1.91
C LEU A 166 -4.27 -13.39 2.51
N ALA A 167 -5.43 -12.94 3.02
CA ALA A 167 -6.42 -13.83 3.62
C ALA A 167 -7.35 -14.49 2.60
N ASN A 168 -7.43 -13.98 1.37
CA ASN A 168 -8.43 -14.39 0.38
C ASN A 168 -7.85 -14.62 -1.02
N ALA A 169 -6.53 -14.61 -1.20
CA ALA A 169 -5.85 -14.96 -2.44
C ALA A 169 -5.75 -16.47 -2.61
#